data_AF-A0A2G6QRN8-F1
#
_entry.id   AF-A0A2G6QRN8-F1
#
_cell.length_a   1.000
_cell.length_b   1.000
_cell.length_c   1.000
_cell.angle_alpha   90.00
_cell.angle_beta   90.00
_cell.angle_gamma   90.00
#
_symmetry.space_group_name_H-M   'P 1'
#
loop_
_entity.id
_entity.type
_entity.pdbx_description
1 polymer ?
#
loop_
_entity_poly.entity_id
_entity_poly.type
_entity_poly.pdbx_seq_one_letter_code
_entity_poly.pdbx_strand_id
1 'polypeptide(L)'
;MVEKHRLKVSLIQSSAVSISICVDNSRYLHDAIDELSNEFSVSYNENLELLTIRGRTDKAIEQTTQGREILLKQLTRRNARFLMKETS
;
A
#
# COMPACT_ATOMS: atom_id res chain seq x y z
N MET A 1 0.79 15.03 -9.59
CA MET A 1 0.05 14.62 -8.37
C MET A 1 0.99 14.32 -7.19
N VAL A 2 1.87 13.30 -7.27
CA VAL A 2 2.75 12.90 -6.15
C VAL A 2 3.72 14.00 -5.70
N GLU A 3 4.41 14.69 -6.62
CA GLU A 3 5.27 15.84 -6.28
C GLU A 3 4.46 17.08 -5.86
N LYS A 4 3.32 17.33 -6.51
CA LYS A 4 2.46 18.51 -6.29
C LYS A 4 1.89 18.55 -4.86
N HIS A 5 1.66 17.40 -4.23
CA HIS A 5 1.09 17.27 -2.89
C HIS A 5 2.06 16.70 -1.84
N ARG A 6 3.36 16.58 -2.17
CA ARG A 6 4.38 15.97 -1.30
C ARG A 6 3.94 14.64 -0.67
N LEU A 7 3.19 13.83 -1.44
CA LEU A 7 2.73 12.54 -0.96
C LEU A 7 3.94 11.61 -0.92
N LYS A 8 4.33 11.17 0.27
CA LYS A 8 5.36 10.14 0.42
C LYS A 8 4.76 8.80 0.06
N VAL A 9 4.89 8.46 -1.22
CA VAL A 9 4.43 7.19 -1.76
C VAL A 9 5.37 6.10 -1.29
N SER A 10 4.82 5.15 -0.54
CA SER A 10 5.57 4.01 -0.03
C SER A 10 5.52 2.85 -1.03
N LEU A 11 4.41 2.67 -1.75
CA LEU A 11 4.21 1.57 -2.69
C LEU A 11 3.30 2.00 -3.86
N ILE A 12 3.62 1.53 -5.07
CA ILE A 12 2.74 1.65 -6.24
C ILE A 12 2.58 0.25 -6.85
N GLN A 13 1.34 -0.12 -7.14
CA GLN A 13 1.01 -1.27 -7.95
C GLN A 13 0.12 -0.80 -9.11
N SER A 14 0.57 -1.05 -10.34
CA SER A 14 -0.22 -0.77 -11.54
C SER A 14 -0.58 -2.09 -12.21
N SER A 15 -1.84 -2.22 -12.60
CA SER A 15 -2.31 -3.20 -13.58
C SER A 15 -2.54 -2.50 -14.93
N ALA A 16 -3.11 -3.21 -15.90
CA ALA A 16 -3.51 -2.62 -17.19
C ALA A 16 -4.70 -1.65 -17.07
N VAL A 17 -5.48 -1.73 -15.98
CA VAL A 17 -6.76 -1.02 -15.84
C VAL A 17 -6.93 -0.31 -14.49
N SER A 18 -6.01 -0.53 -13.54
CA SER A 18 -6.11 0.01 -12.20
C SER A 18 -4.75 0.35 -11.63
N ILE A 19 -4.72 1.36 -10.76
CA ILE A 19 -3.53 1.77 -10.04
C ILE A 19 -3.89 1.84 -8.55
N SER A 20 -3.09 1.16 -7.73
CA SER A 20 -3.15 1.21 -6.28
C SER A 20 -1.89 1.88 -5.75
N ILE A 21 -2.07 2.89 -4.89
CA ILE A 21 -0.99 3.68 -4.32
C ILE A 21 -1.10 3.62 -2.79
N CYS A 22 -0.01 3.23 -2.13
CA CYS A 22 0.11 3.38 -0.68
C CYS A 22 0.88 4.66 -0.39
N VAL A 23 0.26 5.54 0.41
CA VAL A 23 0.81 6.84 0.78
C VAL A 23 0.82 6.98 2.29
N ASP A 24 1.84 7.63 2.83
CA ASP A 24 1.84 8.04 4.23
C ASP A 24 0.70 9.06 4.44
N ASN A 25 0.04 9.00 5.60
CA ASN A 25 -1.09 9.89 5.90
C ASN A 25 -0.62 11.36 5.84
N SER A 26 -1.10 12.06 4.83
CA SER A 26 -0.76 13.45 4.54
C SER A 26 -2.05 14.25 4.52
N ARG A 27 -1.98 15.48 5.05
CA ARG A 27 -3.09 16.45 5.02
C ARG A 27 -3.64 16.73 3.61
N TYR A 28 -2.90 16.37 2.56
CA TYR A 28 -3.27 16.55 1.16
C TYR A 28 -3.92 15.33 0.52
N LEU A 29 -4.09 14.22 1.27
CA LEU A 29 -4.66 12.99 0.72
C LEU A 29 -6.11 13.19 0.29
N HIS A 30 -6.90 13.92 1.09
CA HIS A 30 -8.32 14.13 0.79
C HIS A 30 -8.51 14.96 -0.49
N ASP A 31 -7.84 16.11 -0.59
CA ASP A 31 -7.86 16.95 -1.80
C ASP A 31 -7.48 16.17 -3.06
N ALA A 32 -6.49 15.28 -2.94
CA ALA A 32 -6.01 14.46 -4.06
C ALA A 32 -7.01 13.35 -4.43
N ILE A 33 -7.72 12.79 -3.46
CA ILE A 33 -8.82 11.83 -3.70
C ILE A 33 -9.99 12.55 -4.39
N ASP A 34 -10.35 13.75 -3.94
CA ASP A 34 -11.45 14.52 -4.52
C ASP A 34 -11.16 14.91 -5.97
N GLU A 35 -9.93 15.36 -6.27
CA GLU A 35 -9.50 15.67 -7.64
C GLU A 35 -9.61 14.42 -8.54
N LEU A 36 -9.07 13.28 -8.09
CA LEU A 36 -9.10 12.02 -8.85
C LEU A 36 -10.51 11.44 -9.01
N SER A 37 -11.38 11.64 -8.03
CA SER A 37 -12.75 11.09 -8.05
C SER A 37 -13.64 11.71 -9.14
N ASN A 38 -13.22 12.85 -9.72
CA ASN A 38 -13.91 13.46 -10.85
C ASN A 38 -13.72 12.67 -12.16
N GLU A 39 -12.62 11.94 -12.29
CA GLU A 39 -12.24 11.22 -13.52
C GLU A 39 -12.17 9.70 -13.33
N PHE A 40 -11.99 9.23 -12.09
CA PHE A 40 -11.77 7.83 -11.76
C PHE A 40 -12.65 7.38 -10.59
N SER A 41 -12.97 6.09 -10.53
CA SER A 41 -13.54 5.50 -9.32
C SER A 41 -12.43 5.27 -8.30
N VAL A 42 -12.43 6.04 -7.22
CA VAL A 42 -11.39 6.00 -6.18
C VAL A 42 -11.94 5.31 -4.94
N SER A 43 -11.22 4.31 -4.44
CA SER A 43 -11.45 3.69 -3.14
C SER A 43 -10.15 3.69 -2.34
N TYR A 44 -10.26 3.83 -1.01
CA TYR A 44 -9.11 3.83 -0.12
C TYR A 44 -9.40 3.05 1.15
N ASN A 45 -8.33 2.62 1.81
CA ASN A 45 -8.36 1.91 3.07
C ASN A 45 -7.46 2.64 4.06
N GLU A 46 -7.90 2.74 5.30
CA GLU A 46 -7.13 3.34 6.40
C GLU A 46 -6.67 2.28 7.40
N ASN A 47 -5.81 2.70 8.34
CA ASN A 47 -5.26 1.84 9.39
C ASN A 47 -4.50 0.63 8.82
N LEU A 48 -3.63 0.93 7.86
CA LEU A 48 -2.82 -0.06 7.18
C LEU A 48 -1.37 -0.03 7.67
N GLU A 49 -0.74 -1.20 7.65
CA GLU A 49 0.67 -1.36 7.94
C GLU A 49 1.41 -1.91 6.71
N LEU A 50 2.55 -1.30 6.38
CA LEU A 50 3.43 -1.77 5.31
C LEU A 50 4.65 -2.47 5.90
N LEU A 51 4.65 -3.79 5.85
CA LEU A 51 5.78 -4.62 6.26
C LEU A 51 6.76 -4.84 5.09
N THR A 52 8.05 -4.65 5.34
CA THR A 52 9.11 -4.96 4.38
C THR A 52 10.13 -5.92 4.99
N ILE A 53 10.23 -7.12 4.43
CA ILE A 53 11.16 -8.17 4.82
C ILE A 53 12.31 -8.23 3.82
N ARG A 54 13.56 -8.05 4.30
CA ARG A 54 14.77 -8.21 3.50
C ARG A 54 15.33 -9.63 3.69
N GLY A 55 15.76 -10.29 2.62
CA GLY A 55 16.28 -11.67 2.71
C GLY A 55 15.20 -12.67 3.12
N ARG A 56 14.12 -12.75 2.33
CA ARG A 56 12.91 -13.51 2.70
C ARG A 56 13.24 -14.98 2.97
N THR A 57 12.79 -15.49 4.11
CA THR A 57 12.56 -16.91 4.35
C THR A 57 11.07 -17.12 4.52
N ASP A 58 10.55 -18.27 4.09
CA ASP A 58 9.11 -18.52 4.17
C ASP A 58 8.62 -18.51 5.63
N LYS A 59 9.45 -18.97 6.57
CA LYS A 59 9.20 -18.90 8.01
C LYS A 59 9.05 -17.46 8.53
N ALA A 60 9.93 -16.54 8.12
CA ALA A 60 9.84 -15.15 8.57
C ALA A 60 8.59 -14.45 8.04
N ILE A 61 8.18 -14.78 6.81
CA ILE A 61 6.92 -14.27 6.24
C ILE A 61 5.75 -14.76 7.08
N GLU A 62 5.64 -16.07 7.28
CA GLU A 62 4.51 -16.65 8.00
C GLU A 62 4.35 -16.08 9.40
N GLN A 63 5.44 -15.99 10.17
CA GLN A 63 5.44 -15.46 11.53
C GLN A 63 5.04 -13.98 11.62
N THR A 64 5.41 -13.18 10.63
CA THR A 64 5.17 -11.73 10.66
C THR A 64 3.85 -11.31 10.04
N THR A 65 3.23 -12.19 9.23
CA THR A 65 1.92 -11.94 8.61
C THR A 65 0.77 -12.67 9.33
N GLN A 66 1.06 -13.50 10.32
CA GLN A 66 0.04 -14.28 11.03
C GLN A 66 -0.96 -13.36 11.75
N GLY A 67 -2.25 -13.67 11.62
CA GLY A 67 -3.34 -12.90 12.25
C GLY A 67 -3.61 -11.54 11.60
N ARG A 68 -3.06 -11.29 10.41
CA ARG A 68 -3.26 -10.06 9.65
C ARG A 68 -3.97 -10.36 8.33
N GLU A 69 -4.82 -9.44 7.89
CA GLU A 69 -5.37 -9.47 6.54
C GLU A 69 -4.35 -8.89 5.58
N ILE A 70 -3.93 -9.65 4.56
CA ILE A 70 -3.00 -9.19 3.54
C ILE A 70 -3.79 -8.61 2.37
N LEU A 71 -3.73 -7.30 2.18
CA LEU A 71 -4.38 -6.60 1.07
C LEU A 71 -3.53 -6.60 -0.20
N LEU A 72 -2.21 -6.54 -0.05
CA LEU A 72 -1.28 -6.50 -1.17
C LEU A 72 0.01 -7.24 -0.81
N LYS A 73 0.47 -8.09 -1.73
CA LYS A 73 1.74 -8.80 -1.65
C LYS A 73 2.63 -8.46 -2.84
N GLN A 74 3.82 -7.93 -2.58
CA GLN A 74 4.85 -7.69 -3.59
C GLN A 74 6.12 -8.44 -3.25
N LEU A 75 6.43 -9.46 -4.04
CA LEU A 75 7.66 -10.24 -3.90
C LEU A 75 8.66 -9.85 -4.98
N THR A 76 9.90 -9.62 -4.58
CA THR A 76 11.04 -9.44 -5.48
C THR A 76 12.12 -10.46 -5.13
N ARG A 77 13.18 -10.53 -5.93
CA ARG A 77 14.32 -11.40 -5.64
C ARG A 77 15.02 -11.08 -4.31
N ARG A 78 14.90 -9.85 -3.81
CA ARG A 78 15.63 -9.37 -2.62
C ARG A 78 14.73 -9.18 -1.40
N ASN A 79 13.51 -8.71 -1.62
CA ASN A 79 12.60 -8.28 -0.56
C ASN A 79 11.19 -8.83 -0.79
N ALA A 80 10.47 -9.05 0.31
CA ALA A 80 9.04 -9.25 0.34
C ALA A 80 8.38 -8.03 1.01
N ARG A 81 7.30 -7.52 0.42
CA ARG A 81 6.53 -6.40 0.97
C ARG A 81 5.07 -6.81 1.08
N PHE A 82 4.46 -6.49 2.21
CA PHE A 82 3.07 -6.81 2.52
C PHE A 82 2.37 -5.56 3.01
N LEU A 83 1.26 -5.21 2.38
CA LEU A 83 0.32 -4.22 2.91
C LEU A 83 -0.75 -5.00 3.68
N MET A 84 -0.89 -4.69 4.96
CA MET A 84 -1.67 -5.48 5.89
C MET A 84 -2.63 -4.61 6.68
N LYS A 85 -3.69 -5.23 7.17
CA LYS A 85 -4.66 -4.65 8.09
C LYS A 85 -4.80 -5.56 9.32
N GLU A 86 -5.03 -4.96 10.48
CA GLU A 86 -5.37 -5.70 11.69
C GLU A 86 -6.70 -6.45 11.47
N THR A 87 -6.72 -7.75 11.71
CA THR A 87 -7.96 -8.52 11.79
C THR A 87 -8.37 -8.55 13.26
N SER A 88 -9.34 -7.74 13.67
CA SER A 88 -9.93 -7.79 15.03
C SER A 88 -10.70 -9.08 15.26
#